data_AF-A0A4Q3UGY4-F1
#
_entry.id   AF-A0A4Q3UGY4-F1
#
_cell.length_a   1.000
_cell.length_b   1.000
_cell.length_c   1.000
_cell.angle_alpha   90.00
_cell.angle_beta   90.00
_cell.angle_gamma   90.00
#
_symmetry.space_group_name_H-M   'P 1'
#
loop_
_entity.id
_entity.type
_entity.pdbx_description
1 polymer ?
#
loop_
_entity_poly.entity_id
_entity_poly.type
_entity_poly.pdbx_seq_one_letter_code
_entity_poly.pdbx_strand_id
1 'polypeptide(L)'
;MSTALFQIDPRDSVATALRDMAAGEAALGVILTTDVPKGHKVAVTPVAAGDAVLKFGFPIGRATQAIAPGEHVHIHNVKTALEGSGTYRYAPRHETRAPFEGPGFMGYRRADGRVGTRNEIWVIPTVGCVGRTAQKIAERAARLHEGQIDGVHAFAHPFGCSQLGDDLAGTRAILTALANHPNAGGVLIVGLGCESNQMSGMLAG
;
A
#
# COMPACT_ATOMS: atom_id res chain seq x y z
N MET A 1 -6.82 28.46 17.31
CA MET A 1 -6.37 29.04 16.02
C MET A 1 -6.41 27.94 14.99
N SER A 2 -7.08 28.14 13.84
CA SER A 2 -7.08 27.13 12.77
C SER A 2 -5.67 27.05 12.19
N THR A 3 -5.06 25.86 12.19
CA THR A 3 -3.75 25.62 11.58
C THR A 3 -3.81 25.97 10.09
N ALA A 4 -3.05 26.99 9.65
CA ALA A 4 -3.04 27.44 8.26
C ALA A 4 -1.93 26.78 7.43
N LEU A 5 -0.76 26.58 8.05
CA LEU A 5 0.37 25.84 7.50
C LEU A 5 0.64 24.59 8.34
N PHE A 6 0.94 23.47 7.68
CA PHE A 6 1.28 22.21 8.32
C PHE A 6 2.68 21.75 7.92
N GLN A 7 3.61 21.77 8.88
CA GLN A 7 4.95 21.21 8.77
C GLN A 7 4.92 19.78 9.34
N ILE A 8 5.38 18.81 8.55
CA ILE A 8 5.18 17.39 8.86
C ILE A 8 6.31 16.88 9.75
N ASP A 9 7.55 17.13 9.33
CA ASP A 9 8.75 16.82 10.11
C ASP A 9 9.39 18.13 10.58
N PRO A 10 9.90 18.22 11.82
CA PRO A 10 10.59 19.41 12.31
C PRO A 10 11.79 19.86 11.46
N ARG A 11 12.37 18.96 10.67
CA ARG A 11 13.48 19.23 9.75
C ARG A 11 13.03 19.77 8.39
N ASP A 12 11.72 19.79 8.12
CA ASP A 12 11.20 20.24 6.84
C ASP A 12 11.51 21.73 6.61
N SER A 13 11.99 22.06 5.42
CA SER A 13 12.23 23.45 5.01
C SER A 13 10.96 24.12 4.48
N VAL A 14 9.88 23.35 4.31
CA VAL A 14 8.59 23.79 3.78
C VAL A 14 7.42 23.27 4.61
N ALA A 15 6.33 24.02 4.64
CA ALA A 15 5.04 23.59 5.18
C ALA A 15 3.97 23.59 4.08
N THR A 16 2.89 22.82 4.26
CA THR A 16 1.77 22.75 3.31
C THR A 16 0.65 23.68 3.76
N ALA A 17 0.12 24.50 2.84
CA ALA A 17 -1.06 25.32 3.09
C ALA A 17 -2.32 24.44 3.20
N LEU A 18 -3.05 24.54 4.31
CA LEU A 18 -4.28 23.75 4.56
C LEU A 18 -5.55 24.43 3.98
N ARG A 19 -5.41 25.69 3.58
CA ARG A 19 -6.41 26.53 2.89
C ARG A 19 -5.68 27.50 1.97
N ASP A 20 -6.43 28.23 1.16
CA ASP A 20 -5.88 29.38 0.45
C ASP A 20 -5.42 30.43 1.47
N MET A 21 -4.25 31.01 1.22
CA MET A 21 -3.64 32.03 2.06
C MET A 21 -3.24 33.22 1.20
N ALA A 22 -3.59 34.42 1.65
CA ALA A 22 -3.23 35.67 0.98
C ALA A 22 -1.83 36.15 1.37
N ALA A 23 -1.23 36.95 0.50
CA ALA A 23 -0.01 37.69 0.81
C ALA A 23 -0.19 38.52 2.09
N GLY A 24 0.84 38.57 2.94
CA GLY A 24 0.83 39.25 4.23
C GLY A 24 0.23 38.43 5.39
N GLU A 25 -0.41 37.29 5.12
CA GLU A 25 -0.83 36.39 6.20
C GLU A 25 0.40 35.77 6.91
N ALA A 26 0.31 35.65 8.24
CA ALA A 26 1.35 35.07 9.08
C ALA A 26 0.96 33.68 9.61
N ALA A 27 1.86 32.71 9.47
CA ALA A 27 1.69 31.36 10.02
C ALA A 27 3.05 30.68 10.23
N LEU A 28 3.19 29.85 11.26
CA LEU A 28 4.46 29.16 11.61
C LEU A 28 5.69 30.09 11.66
N GLY A 29 5.52 31.34 12.09
CA GLY A 29 6.61 32.30 12.21
C GLY A 29 7.09 32.93 10.89
N VAL A 30 6.40 32.70 9.77
CA VAL A 30 6.67 33.35 8.48
C VAL A 30 5.48 34.20 8.03
N ILE A 31 5.76 35.21 7.19
CA ILE A 31 4.76 36.06 6.54
C ILE A 31 4.80 35.75 5.04
N LEU A 32 3.64 35.47 4.45
CA LEU A 32 3.56 35.13 3.03
C LEU A 32 3.91 36.35 2.16
N THR A 33 4.74 36.14 1.14
CA THR A 33 5.12 37.19 0.19
C THR A 33 4.16 37.29 -1.00
N THR A 34 3.43 36.20 -1.28
CA THR A 34 2.44 36.09 -2.34
C THR A 34 1.25 35.25 -1.87
N ASP A 35 0.16 35.26 -2.65
CA ASP A 35 -0.95 34.34 -2.43
C ASP A 35 -0.50 32.89 -2.68
N VAL A 36 -0.87 32.00 -1.76
CA VAL A 36 -0.53 30.57 -1.80
C VAL A 36 -1.80 29.74 -1.75
N PRO A 37 -2.12 28.99 -2.81
CA PRO A 37 -3.28 28.11 -2.84
C PRO A 37 -3.20 26.96 -1.82
N LYS A 38 -4.36 26.43 -1.43
CA LYS A 38 -4.46 25.20 -0.65
C LYS A 38 -3.67 24.05 -1.29
N GLY A 39 -2.91 23.33 -0.47
CA GLY A 39 -2.09 22.19 -0.88
C GLY A 39 -0.71 22.57 -1.41
N HIS A 40 -0.46 23.86 -1.67
CA HIS A 40 0.85 24.34 -2.09
C HIS A 40 1.80 24.48 -0.89
N LYS A 41 3.10 24.67 -1.19
CA LYS A 41 4.15 24.70 -0.18
C LYS A 41 4.60 26.13 0.09
N VAL A 42 4.89 26.43 1.34
CA VAL A 42 5.50 27.69 1.79
C VAL A 42 6.83 27.37 2.44
N ALA A 43 7.89 28.12 2.13
CA ALA A 43 9.16 27.99 2.82
C ALA A 43 9.04 28.45 4.28
N VAL A 44 9.43 27.61 5.23
CA VAL A 44 9.46 27.96 6.67
C VAL A 44 10.87 28.28 7.15
N THR A 45 11.88 27.93 6.37
CA THR A 45 13.30 28.29 6.56
C THR A 45 13.88 28.77 5.24
N PRO A 46 14.97 29.56 5.24
CA PRO A 46 15.65 29.90 3.99
C PRO A 46 16.20 28.64 3.32
N VAL A 47 16.18 28.60 1.99
CA VAL A 47 16.80 27.54 1.17
C VAL A 47 17.65 28.20 0.09
N ALA A 48 18.95 27.91 0.04
CA ALA A 48 19.82 28.49 -0.98
C ALA A 48 19.61 27.82 -2.35
N ALA A 49 20.02 28.49 -3.44
CA ALA A 49 19.98 27.89 -4.77
C ALA A 49 20.86 26.62 -4.81
N GLY A 50 20.31 25.52 -5.32
CA GLY A 50 20.97 24.21 -5.39
C GLY A 50 20.77 23.31 -4.15
N ASP A 51 20.36 23.89 -3.02
CA ASP A 51 20.11 23.15 -1.78
C ASP A 51 18.86 22.30 -1.88
N ALA A 52 18.82 21.27 -1.03
CA ALA A 52 17.67 20.38 -0.94
C ALA A 52 16.47 21.09 -0.29
N VAL A 53 15.31 20.97 -0.93
CA VAL A 53 14.03 21.29 -0.29
C VAL A 53 13.56 20.06 0.47
N LEU A 54 13.38 20.17 1.79
CA LEU A 54 13.04 19.06 2.67
C LEU A 54 11.55 19.04 2.98
N LYS A 55 10.91 17.87 2.77
CA LYS A 55 9.53 17.59 3.19
C LYS A 55 9.43 16.13 3.66
N PHE A 56 8.64 15.86 4.70
CA PHE A 56 8.56 14.54 5.36
C PHE A 56 9.91 14.09 5.98
N GLY A 57 10.82 15.03 6.23
CA GLY A 57 12.18 14.74 6.69
C GLY A 57 13.13 14.27 5.59
N PHE A 58 12.74 14.35 4.32
CA PHE A 58 13.53 13.88 3.17
C PHE A 58 13.63 14.94 2.06
N PRO A 59 14.69 14.91 1.24
CA PRO A 59 14.82 15.78 0.07
C PRO A 59 13.78 15.41 -0.98
N ILE A 60 12.96 16.39 -1.38
CA ILE A 60 11.95 16.24 -2.44
C ILE A 60 12.35 16.88 -3.77
N GLY A 61 13.46 17.61 -3.77
CA GLY A 61 13.96 18.35 -4.92
C GLY A 61 15.06 19.30 -4.50
N ARG A 62 15.56 20.07 -5.46
CA ARG A 62 16.54 21.15 -5.23
C ARG A 62 15.96 22.49 -5.63
N ALA A 63 16.25 23.52 -4.85
CA ALA A 63 15.86 24.88 -5.19
C ALA A 63 16.61 25.32 -6.45
N THR A 64 15.91 25.90 -7.43
CA THR A 64 16.54 26.42 -8.67
C THR A 64 17.07 27.84 -8.48
N GLN A 65 16.61 28.52 -7.44
CA GLN A 65 17.01 29.85 -6.99
C GLN A 65 16.97 29.89 -5.46
N ALA A 66 17.48 30.95 -4.84
CA ALA A 66 17.30 31.14 -3.40
C ALA A 66 15.80 31.32 -3.09
N ILE A 67 15.33 30.72 -2.00
CA ILE A 67 13.95 30.77 -1.53
C ILE A 67 13.95 31.34 -0.11
N ALA A 68 13.30 32.48 0.07
CA ALA A 68 13.15 33.13 1.37
C ALA A 68 11.98 32.54 2.17
N PRO A 69 12.03 32.59 3.52
CA PRO A 69 10.88 32.21 4.35
C PRO A 69 9.62 32.99 3.96
N GLY A 70 8.47 32.31 3.87
CA GLY A 70 7.20 32.88 3.44
C GLY A 70 6.94 32.83 1.93
N GLU A 71 7.93 32.44 1.12
CA GLU A 71 7.74 32.30 -0.32
C GLU A 71 7.00 31.02 -0.72
N HIS A 72 6.25 31.11 -1.81
CA HIS A 72 5.60 29.99 -2.45
C HIS A 72 6.63 29.05 -3.10
N VAL A 73 6.66 27.79 -2.66
CA VAL A 73 7.56 26.75 -3.17
C VAL A 73 6.85 25.80 -4.14
N HIS A 74 7.21 25.85 -5.42
CA HIS A 74 6.59 25.07 -6.48
C HIS A 74 7.54 24.78 -7.65
N ILE A 75 7.01 24.38 -8.81
CA ILE A 75 7.79 23.90 -9.96
C ILE A 75 8.63 25.01 -10.61
N HIS A 76 8.29 26.27 -10.36
CA HIS A 76 9.03 27.41 -10.89
C HIS A 76 10.35 27.64 -10.13
N ASN A 77 10.43 27.27 -8.84
CA ASN A 77 11.61 27.47 -7.99
C ASN A 77 12.20 26.17 -7.41
N VAL A 78 11.67 25.00 -7.79
CA VAL A 78 12.17 23.68 -7.38
C VAL A 78 12.17 22.72 -8.57
N LYS A 79 13.27 21.98 -8.71
CA LYS A 79 13.42 20.89 -9.68
C LYS A 79 13.66 19.56 -8.99
N THR A 80 13.36 18.46 -9.68
CA THR A 80 13.65 17.12 -9.18
C THR A 80 15.14 16.94 -8.91
N ALA A 81 15.46 16.19 -7.84
CA ALA A 81 16.81 15.73 -7.53
C ALA A 81 17.03 14.26 -7.95
N LEU A 82 16.05 13.65 -8.65
CA LEU A 82 16.16 12.30 -9.15
C LEU A 82 17.11 12.24 -10.34
N GLU A 83 18.00 11.25 -10.32
CA GLU A 83 18.91 10.91 -11.41
C GLU A 83 18.49 9.55 -11.99
N GLY A 84 18.65 9.37 -13.32
CA GLY A 84 18.23 8.15 -14.01
C GLY A 84 19.09 6.92 -13.71
N SER A 85 20.21 7.12 -13.01
CA SER A 85 21.12 6.07 -12.54
C SER A 85 21.47 6.35 -11.08
N GLY A 86 21.57 5.29 -10.29
CA GLY A 86 21.91 5.40 -8.88
C GLY A 86 21.92 4.02 -8.21
N THR A 87 22.68 3.90 -7.13
CA THR A 87 22.70 2.71 -6.29
C THR A 87 21.70 2.90 -5.15
N TYR A 88 20.53 2.27 -5.27
CA TYR A 88 19.58 2.18 -4.16
C TYR A 88 20.04 1.09 -3.19
N ARG A 89 20.13 1.43 -1.90
CA ARG A 89 20.34 0.46 -0.82
C ARG A 89 19.21 0.58 0.19
N TYR A 90 18.41 -0.49 0.30
CA TYR A 90 17.45 -0.60 1.39
C TYR A 90 18.20 -0.89 2.71
N ALA A 91 18.17 0.08 3.62
CA ALA A 91 18.76 -0.03 4.96
C ALA A 91 17.72 0.40 6.00
N PRO A 92 16.71 -0.46 6.29
CA PRO A 92 15.66 -0.11 7.22
C PRO A 92 16.21 0.04 8.63
N ARG A 93 15.70 1.04 9.36
CA ARG A 93 15.85 1.10 10.81
C ARG A 93 14.70 0.28 11.40
N HIS A 94 15.02 -0.90 11.90
CA HIS A 94 14.06 -1.69 12.66
C HIS A 94 13.98 -1.12 14.07
N GLU A 95 12.89 -0.42 14.35
CA GLU A 95 12.56 -0.05 15.72
C GLU A 95 11.92 -1.27 16.39
N THR A 96 12.50 -1.71 17.50
CA THR A 96 11.88 -2.72 18.36
C THR A 96 10.66 -2.08 19.00
N ARG A 97 9.49 -2.40 18.47
CA ARG A 97 8.23 -1.95 19.04
C ARG A 97 7.96 -2.72 20.32
N ALA A 98 7.63 -2.01 21.40
CA ALA A 98 7.16 -2.65 22.62
C ALA A 98 5.96 -3.57 22.29
N PRO A 99 5.79 -4.69 23.01
CA PRO A 99 4.59 -5.51 22.89
C PRO A 99 3.35 -4.63 23.01
N PHE A 100 2.38 -4.84 22.11
CA PHE A 100 1.13 -4.11 22.20
C PHE A 100 0.33 -4.59 23.41
N GLU A 101 0.16 -3.71 24.38
CA GLU A 101 -0.75 -3.91 25.51
C GLU A 101 -2.06 -3.18 25.19
N GLY A 102 -3.10 -3.94 24.91
CA GLY A 102 -4.40 -3.40 24.55
C GLY A 102 -5.44 -4.50 24.33
N PRO A 103 -6.69 -4.12 24.03
CA PRO A 103 -7.76 -5.10 23.84
C PRO A 103 -7.44 -6.00 22.64
N GLY A 104 -7.74 -7.28 22.81
CA GLY A 104 -7.78 -8.22 21.68
C GLY A 104 -9.02 -8.02 20.81
N PHE A 105 -9.16 -8.86 19.78
CA PHE A 105 -10.36 -8.95 18.98
C PHE A 105 -10.88 -10.39 18.95
N MET A 106 -12.18 -10.56 18.72
CA MET A 106 -12.78 -11.88 18.50
C MET A 106 -12.44 -12.36 17.09
N GLY A 107 -11.59 -13.38 16.99
CA GLY A 107 -11.13 -13.95 15.72
C GLY A 107 -11.14 -15.47 15.70
N TYR A 108 -11.04 -16.02 14.50
CA TYR A 108 -11.02 -17.46 14.25
C TYR A 108 -9.59 -17.99 14.32
N ARG A 109 -9.23 -18.65 15.42
CA ARG A 109 -7.89 -19.24 15.61
C ARG A 109 -7.71 -20.44 14.68
N ARG A 110 -6.57 -20.51 14.01
CA ARG A 110 -6.18 -21.62 13.12
C ARG A 110 -5.17 -22.53 13.82
N ALA A 111 -5.05 -23.76 13.33
CA ALA A 111 -4.17 -24.77 13.91
C ALA A 111 -2.68 -24.37 13.88
N ASP A 112 -2.30 -23.53 12.91
CA ASP A 112 -0.95 -22.97 12.77
C ASP A 112 -0.68 -21.73 13.65
N GLY A 113 -1.64 -21.35 14.51
CA GLY A 113 -1.53 -20.21 15.41
C GLY A 113 -1.93 -18.86 14.80
N ARG A 114 -2.15 -18.76 13.48
CA ARG A 114 -2.68 -17.54 12.86
C ARG A 114 -4.16 -17.34 13.20
N VAL A 115 -4.66 -16.12 13.01
CA VAL A 115 -6.04 -15.75 13.37
C VAL A 115 -6.73 -15.06 12.19
N GLY A 116 -7.88 -15.59 11.78
CA GLY A 116 -8.75 -14.99 10.77
C GLY A 116 -9.74 -14.00 11.38
N THR A 117 -10.09 -12.96 10.62
CA THR A 117 -11.19 -12.02 10.92
C THR A 117 -12.52 -12.46 10.31
N ARG A 118 -12.48 -13.47 9.44
CA ARG A 118 -13.62 -14.14 8.81
C ARG A 118 -13.42 -15.66 8.82
N ASN A 119 -14.50 -16.40 8.71
CA ASN A 119 -14.53 -17.84 8.57
C ASN A 119 -15.29 -18.22 7.31
N GLU A 120 -14.56 -18.19 6.19
CA GLU A 120 -15.08 -18.41 4.85
C GLU A 120 -14.58 -19.74 4.27
N ILE A 121 -15.25 -20.23 3.24
CA ILE A 121 -14.78 -21.34 2.41
C ILE A 121 -14.36 -20.80 1.05
N TRP A 122 -13.13 -21.12 0.62
CA TRP A 122 -12.58 -20.58 -0.62
C TRP A 122 -12.43 -21.67 -1.68
N VAL A 123 -12.95 -21.43 -2.88
CA VAL A 123 -12.84 -22.31 -4.04
C VAL A 123 -11.78 -21.75 -4.99
N ILE A 124 -10.65 -22.43 -5.09
CA ILE A 124 -9.46 -21.95 -5.80
C ILE A 124 -9.23 -22.84 -7.04
N PRO A 125 -9.52 -22.34 -8.25
CA PRO A 125 -9.14 -23.03 -9.48
C PRO A 125 -7.62 -22.98 -9.69
N THR A 126 -7.02 -24.09 -10.14
CA THR A 126 -5.59 -24.17 -10.50
C THR A 126 -5.28 -23.56 -11.88
N VAL A 127 -6.31 -23.41 -12.71
CA VAL A 127 -6.24 -22.87 -14.08
C VAL A 127 -7.52 -22.14 -14.45
N GLY A 128 -7.42 -21.11 -15.29
CA GLY A 128 -8.54 -20.28 -15.70
C GLY A 128 -9.69 -21.03 -16.38
N CYS A 129 -9.40 -22.15 -17.06
CA CYS A 129 -10.43 -22.99 -17.72
C CYS A 129 -11.49 -23.52 -16.75
N VAL A 130 -11.18 -23.71 -15.46
CA VAL A 130 -12.14 -24.13 -14.42
C VAL A 130 -12.70 -23.00 -13.57
N GLY A 131 -12.35 -21.74 -13.88
CA GLY A 131 -12.83 -20.58 -13.12
C GLY A 131 -14.36 -20.51 -13.02
N ARG A 132 -15.08 -20.76 -14.12
CA ARG A 132 -16.55 -20.75 -14.13
C ARG A 132 -17.16 -21.90 -13.33
N THR A 133 -16.51 -23.06 -13.34
CA THR A 133 -16.93 -24.21 -12.53
C THR A 133 -16.75 -23.90 -11.05
N ALA A 134 -15.61 -23.34 -10.65
CA ALA A 134 -15.35 -22.91 -9.28
C ALA A 134 -16.38 -21.87 -8.79
N GLN A 135 -16.72 -20.88 -9.62
CA GLN A 135 -17.76 -19.89 -9.31
C GLN A 135 -19.12 -20.54 -9.06
N LYS A 136 -19.56 -21.43 -9.94
CA LYS A 136 -20.84 -22.15 -9.76
C LYS A 136 -20.87 -23.00 -8.48
N ILE A 137 -19.75 -23.62 -8.11
CA ILE A 137 -19.62 -24.36 -6.85
C ILE A 137 -19.82 -23.41 -5.68
N ALA A 138 -19.11 -22.28 -5.66
CA ALA A 138 -19.21 -21.29 -4.60
C ALA A 138 -20.63 -20.71 -4.48
N GLU A 139 -21.26 -20.30 -5.59
CA GLU A 139 -22.64 -19.78 -5.61
C GLU A 139 -23.68 -20.78 -5.08
N ARG A 140 -23.50 -22.07 -5.39
CA ARG A 140 -24.39 -23.12 -4.87
C ARG A 140 -24.16 -23.36 -3.39
N ALA A 141 -22.90 -23.47 -2.96
CA ALA A 141 -22.55 -23.70 -1.56
C ALA A 141 -22.95 -22.51 -0.67
N ALA A 142 -22.74 -21.27 -1.13
CA ALA A 142 -23.15 -20.06 -0.42
C ALA A 142 -24.66 -20.06 -0.10
N ARG A 143 -25.50 -20.45 -1.07
CA ARG A 143 -26.95 -20.57 -0.86
C ARG A 143 -27.33 -21.69 0.11
N LEU A 144 -26.60 -22.81 0.09
CA LEU A 144 -26.87 -23.96 0.97
C LEU A 144 -26.47 -23.69 2.43
N HIS A 145 -25.47 -22.84 2.65
CA HIS A 145 -24.89 -22.56 3.97
C HIS A 145 -25.07 -21.11 4.41
N GLU A 146 -26.08 -20.42 3.87
CA GLU A 146 -26.38 -19.03 4.21
C GLU A 146 -26.59 -18.87 5.73
N GLY A 147 -25.90 -17.89 6.32
CA GLY A 147 -25.96 -17.61 7.76
C GLY A 147 -25.18 -18.58 8.67
N GLN A 148 -24.56 -19.64 8.13
CA GLN A 148 -23.75 -20.59 8.92
C GLN A 148 -22.26 -20.24 8.95
N ILE A 149 -21.78 -19.60 7.89
CA ILE A 149 -20.39 -19.17 7.69
C ILE A 149 -20.40 -17.76 7.08
N ASP A 150 -19.27 -17.06 7.17
CA ASP A 150 -19.17 -15.68 6.69
C ASP A 150 -19.30 -15.60 5.16
N GLY A 151 -18.98 -16.67 4.44
CA GLY A 151 -19.19 -16.76 3.00
C GLY A 151 -18.53 -17.96 2.33
N VAL A 152 -18.93 -18.20 1.08
CA VAL A 152 -18.24 -19.11 0.15
C VAL A 152 -17.88 -18.34 -1.10
N HIS A 153 -16.59 -18.29 -1.44
CA HIS A 153 -16.07 -17.45 -2.52
C HIS A 153 -15.20 -18.24 -3.48
N ALA A 154 -15.33 -17.95 -4.78
CA ALA A 154 -14.43 -18.49 -5.79
C ALA A 154 -13.43 -17.41 -6.24
N PHE A 155 -12.15 -17.75 -6.24
CA PHE A 155 -11.07 -16.83 -6.66
C PHE A 155 -10.54 -17.22 -8.03
N ALA A 156 -11.35 -16.97 -9.06
CA ALA A 156 -10.98 -17.26 -10.43
C ALA A 156 -9.86 -16.33 -10.92
N HIS A 157 -8.93 -16.88 -11.72
CA HIS A 157 -7.87 -16.15 -12.39
C HIS A 157 -7.89 -16.43 -13.91
N PRO A 158 -7.35 -15.54 -14.76
CA PRO A 158 -7.44 -15.68 -16.21
C PRO A 158 -6.36 -16.58 -16.82
N PHE A 159 -5.37 -17.00 -16.04
CA PHE A 159 -4.19 -17.70 -16.56
C PHE A 159 -4.47 -19.15 -16.99
N GLY A 160 -4.07 -19.48 -18.21
CA GLY A 160 -4.15 -20.81 -18.79
C GLY A 160 -2.90 -21.67 -18.55
N CYS A 161 -2.84 -22.85 -19.17
CA CYS A 161 -1.78 -23.83 -18.92
C CYS A 161 -0.38 -23.42 -19.42
N SER A 162 -0.26 -22.43 -20.31
CA SER A 162 0.99 -22.07 -20.99
C SER A 162 1.94 -21.18 -20.18
N GLN A 163 1.77 -21.09 -18.87
CA GLN A 163 2.71 -20.37 -18.00
C GLN A 163 3.99 -21.19 -17.81
N LEU A 164 5.14 -20.52 -17.90
CA LEU A 164 6.46 -21.13 -17.78
C LEU A 164 7.36 -20.30 -16.85
N GLY A 165 8.37 -20.94 -16.27
CA GLY A 165 9.36 -20.27 -15.42
C GLY A 165 8.73 -19.42 -14.32
N ASP A 166 9.14 -18.16 -14.26
CA ASP A 166 8.74 -17.21 -13.21
C ASP A 166 7.24 -16.90 -13.21
N ASP A 167 6.57 -16.93 -14.37
CA ASP A 167 5.13 -16.69 -14.47
C ASP A 167 4.33 -17.78 -13.76
N LEU A 168 4.73 -19.04 -13.97
CA LEU A 168 4.12 -20.20 -13.31
C LEU A 168 4.42 -20.19 -11.81
N ALA A 169 5.67 -19.90 -11.45
CA ALA A 169 6.11 -19.83 -10.06
C ALA A 169 5.35 -18.74 -9.29
N GLY A 170 5.20 -17.54 -9.87
CA GLY A 170 4.46 -16.43 -9.28
C GLY A 170 2.98 -16.76 -9.10
N THR A 171 2.35 -17.35 -10.13
CA THR A 171 0.92 -17.75 -10.04
C THR A 171 0.71 -18.80 -8.97
N ARG A 172 1.57 -19.82 -8.92
CA ARG A 172 1.53 -20.84 -7.87
C ARG A 172 1.68 -20.24 -6.48
N ALA A 173 2.67 -19.36 -6.28
CA ALA A 173 2.91 -18.72 -4.99
C ALA A 173 1.68 -17.92 -4.51
N ILE A 174 1.02 -17.19 -5.42
CA ILE A 174 -0.21 -16.44 -5.09
C ILE A 174 -1.35 -17.39 -4.71
N LEU A 175 -1.59 -18.46 -5.48
CA LEU A 175 -2.67 -19.40 -5.18
C LEU A 175 -2.40 -20.19 -3.89
N THR A 176 -1.16 -20.58 -3.61
CA THR A 176 -0.77 -21.20 -2.34
C THR A 176 -0.89 -20.22 -1.16
N ALA A 177 -0.50 -18.95 -1.32
CA ALA A 177 -0.68 -17.94 -0.28
C ALA A 177 -2.17 -17.70 0.02
N LEU A 178 -3.01 -17.70 -1.02
CA LEU A 178 -4.46 -17.60 -0.87
C LEU A 178 -5.04 -18.83 -0.16
N ALA A 179 -4.63 -20.05 -0.55
CA ALA A 179 -5.05 -21.27 0.12
C ALA A 179 -4.65 -21.30 1.62
N ASN A 180 -3.54 -20.66 1.96
CA ASN A 180 -3.04 -20.56 3.33
C ASN A 180 -3.53 -19.31 4.08
N HIS A 181 -4.46 -18.52 3.54
CA HIS A 181 -4.88 -17.29 4.20
C HIS A 181 -5.75 -17.59 5.44
N PRO A 182 -5.56 -16.93 6.59
CA PRO A 182 -6.26 -17.27 7.83
C PRO A 182 -7.77 -17.01 7.81
N ASN A 183 -8.30 -16.26 6.85
CA ASN A 183 -9.76 -16.12 6.66
C ASN A 183 -10.40 -17.34 5.98
N ALA A 184 -9.62 -18.15 5.26
CA ALA A 184 -10.09 -19.43 4.77
C ALA A 184 -10.20 -20.41 5.94
N GLY A 185 -11.42 -20.63 6.43
CA GLY A 185 -11.72 -21.73 7.34
C GLY A 185 -11.65 -23.09 6.67
N GLY A 186 -11.77 -23.11 5.34
CA GLY A 186 -11.52 -24.26 4.49
C GLY A 186 -11.29 -23.85 3.05
N VAL A 187 -10.59 -24.69 2.30
CA VAL A 187 -10.25 -24.46 0.90
C VAL A 187 -10.60 -25.68 0.07
N LEU A 188 -11.26 -25.45 -1.07
CA LEU A 188 -11.47 -26.43 -2.13
C LEU A 188 -10.63 -26.04 -3.33
N ILE A 189 -9.64 -26.86 -3.69
CA ILE A 189 -8.84 -26.68 -4.90
C ILE A 189 -9.50 -27.43 -6.06
N VAL A 190 -9.64 -26.77 -7.21
CA VAL A 190 -10.29 -27.33 -8.40
C VAL A 190 -9.31 -27.34 -9.57
N GLY A 191 -8.96 -28.53 -10.06
CA GLY A 191 -8.09 -28.70 -11.22
C GLY A 191 -8.76 -29.50 -12.34
N LEU A 192 -8.20 -29.39 -13.55
CA LEU A 192 -8.59 -30.22 -14.70
C LEU A 192 -7.64 -31.40 -14.89
N GLY A 193 -6.41 -31.28 -14.41
CA GLY A 193 -5.31 -32.23 -14.60
C GLY A 193 -4.43 -31.92 -15.81
N CYS A 194 -4.87 -31.07 -16.75
CA CYS A 194 -4.09 -30.67 -17.92
C CYS A 194 -3.26 -29.39 -17.71
N GLU A 195 -3.37 -28.75 -16.55
CA GLU A 195 -2.65 -27.53 -16.21
C GLU A 195 -1.18 -27.76 -15.87
N SER A 196 -0.34 -26.75 -16.14
CA SER A 196 1.06 -26.77 -15.67
C SER A 196 1.15 -26.56 -14.16
N ASN A 197 0.15 -25.91 -13.55
CA ASN A 197 0.09 -25.71 -12.11
C ASN A 197 -0.59 -26.89 -11.40
N GLN A 198 0.12 -28.01 -11.30
CA GLN A 198 -0.38 -29.21 -10.65
C GLN A 198 -0.53 -29.03 -9.13
N MET A 199 -1.58 -29.63 -8.55
CA MET A 199 -1.90 -29.52 -7.12
C MET A 199 -0.78 -29.97 -6.20
N SER A 200 0.00 -31.00 -6.60
CA SER A 200 1.16 -31.47 -5.85
C SER A 200 2.20 -30.37 -5.63
N GLY A 201 2.38 -29.47 -6.61
CA GLY A 201 3.28 -28.33 -6.49
C GLY A 201 2.75 -27.23 -5.57
N MET A 202 1.44 -27.14 -5.38
CA MET A 202 0.80 -26.15 -4.51
C MET A 202 0.77 -26.58 -3.03
N LEU A 203 0.55 -27.87 -2.77
CA LEU A 203 0.40 -28.44 -1.42
C LEU A 203 1.74 -28.71 -0.71
N ALA A 204 2.86 -28.62 -1.43
CA ALA A 204 4.20 -28.87 -0.91
C ALA A 204 4.88 -27.63 -0.30
N GLY A 205 4.24 -26.45 -0.35
CA GLY A 205 4.72 -25.19 0.22
C GLY A 205 3.71 -24.58 1.17
#